data_AF-A0A288QVN4-F1
#
_entry.id   AF-A0A288QVN4-F1
#
_cell.length_a   1.000
_cell.length_b   1.000
_cell.length_c   1.000
_cell.angle_alpha   90.00
_cell.angle_beta   90.00
_cell.angle_gamma   90.00
#
_symmetry.space_group_name_H-M   'P 1'
#
loop_
_entity.id
_entity.type
_entity.pdbx_description
1 polymer ?
#
loop_
_entity_poly.entity_id
_entity_poly.type
_entity_poly.pdbx_seq_one_letter_code
_entity_poly.pdbx_strand_id
1 'polypeptide(L)'
;MNTVPAQTQPIDPFAPLEALVTGVVHFTIAFAVILIIMAATYWYLSFHGRPLIPSMRLRRTLRIWTNPETDGANSVMAANVAISGATVELSQRKVIIRVPVKTWWQFSPSATVRQDIRERLESKGFQDYLEAEFPNYVMSPVRNHGKYLTITGER
;
A
#
# COMPACT_ATOMS: atom_id res chain seq x y z
N MET A 1 67.76 21.48 36.30
CA MET A 1 66.56 21.40 35.45
C MET A 1 65.65 20.35 36.05
N ASN A 2 64.55 20.75 36.67
CA ASN A 2 63.56 19.81 37.22
C ASN A 2 62.58 19.44 36.11
N THR A 3 62.54 18.17 35.73
CA THR A 3 61.50 17.63 34.84
C THR A 3 60.23 17.39 35.66
N VAL A 4 59.16 18.12 35.35
CA VAL A 4 57.83 17.86 35.90
C VAL A 4 57.35 16.53 35.33
N PRO A 5 56.94 15.55 36.15
CA PRO A 5 56.41 14.30 35.64
C PRO A 5 55.10 14.57 34.90
N ALA A 6 54.97 14.03 33.68
CA ALA A 6 53.75 14.09 32.91
C ALA A 6 52.61 13.47 33.71
N GLN A 7 51.58 14.25 34.02
CA GLN A 7 50.36 13.72 34.62
C GLN A 7 49.65 12.85 33.57
N THR A 8 49.70 11.54 33.77
CA THR A 8 48.90 10.58 33.02
C THR A 8 47.43 10.81 33.42
N GLN A 9 46.63 11.34 32.51
CA GLN A 9 45.19 11.44 32.76
C GLN A 9 44.59 10.04 32.96
N PRO A 10 43.65 9.87 33.90
CA PRO A 10 42.97 8.59 34.08
C PRO A 10 42.23 8.25 32.79
N ILE A 11 42.59 7.12 32.19
CA ILE A 11 41.91 6.58 31.01
C ILE A 11 40.54 6.10 31.48
N ASP A 12 39.47 6.76 31.03
CA ASP A 12 38.11 6.31 31.27
C ASP A 12 37.87 5.00 30.49
N PRO A 13 37.69 3.85 31.17
CA PRO A 13 37.52 2.57 30.50
C PRO A 13 36.18 2.46 29.75
N PHE A 14 35.22 3.36 30.00
CA PHE A 14 33.88 3.31 29.41
C PHE A 14 33.69 4.22 28.19
N ALA A 15 34.60 5.18 27.96
CA ALA A 15 34.58 6.08 26.80
C ALA A 15 34.38 5.36 25.43
N PRO A 16 35.03 4.23 25.12
CA PRO A 16 34.79 3.53 23.84
C PRO A 16 33.40 2.87 23.77
N LEU A 17 32.83 2.50 24.92
CA LEU A 17 31.53 1.86 25.01
C LEU A 17 30.41 2.88 24.87
N GLU A 18 30.56 4.07 25.45
CA GLU A 18 29.65 5.20 25.26
C GLU A 18 29.61 5.65 23.79
N ALA A 19 30.77 5.82 23.16
CA ALA A 19 30.85 6.19 21.74
C ALA A 19 30.16 5.17 20.82
N LEU A 20 30.28 3.87 21.13
CA LEU A 20 29.62 2.80 20.39
C LEU A 20 28.10 2.84 20.58
N VAL A 21 27.62 2.99 21.81
CA VAL A 21 26.18 3.10 22.11
C VAL A 21 25.59 4.31 21.42
N THR A 22 26.24 5.48 21.53
CA THR A 22 25.82 6.70 20.86
C THR A 22 25.79 6.52 19.34
N GLY A 23 26.81 5.88 18.75
CA GLY A 23 26.85 5.59 17.31
C GLY A 23 25.70 4.69 16.86
N VAL A 24 25.40 3.62 17.59
CA VAL A 24 24.29 2.71 17.30
C VAL A 24 22.94 3.41 17.40
N VAL A 25 22.74 4.26 18.42
CA VAL A 25 21.50 5.04 18.58
C VAL A 25 21.30 5.99 17.40
N HIS A 26 22.33 6.76 17.00
CA HIS A 26 22.24 7.68 15.87
C HIS A 26 21.96 6.94 14.56
N PHE A 27 22.64 5.81 14.31
CA PHE A 27 22.40 4.98 13.14
C PHE A 27 20.96 4.47 13.09
N THR A 28 20.44 3.99 14.22
CA THR A 28 19.07 3.44 14.30
C THR A 28 18.03 4.54 14.05
N ILE A 29 18.22 5.73 14.61
CA ILE A 29 17.34 6.88 14.38
C ILE A 29 17.40 7.31 12.92
N ALA A 30 18.59 7.46 12.34
CA ALA A 30 18.75 7.84 10.93
C ALA A 30 18.09 6.82 9.99
N PHE A 31 18.27 5.53 10.26
CA PHE A 31 17.63 4.46 9.50
C PHE A 31 16.11 4.51 9.60
N ALA A 32 15.55 4.71 10.81
CA ALA A 32 14.12 4.86 11.01
C ALA A 32 13.54 6.08 10.26
N VAL A 33 14.24 7.22 10.28
CA VAL A 33 13.84 8.42 9.53
C VAL A 33 13.81 8.16 8.03
N ILE A 34 14.82 7.48 7.48
CA ILE A 34 14.85 7.10 6.06
C ILE A 34 13.64 6.22 5.72
N LEU A 35 13.33 5.21 6.55
CA LEU A 35 12.16 4.35 6.33
C LEU A 35 10.85 5.13 6.35
N ILE A 36 10.70 6.08 7.27
CA ILE A 36 9.51 6.95 7.35
C ILE A 36 9.39 7.82 6.09
N ILE A 37 10.49 8.44 5.64
CA ILE A 37 10.50 9.25 4.42
C ILE A 37 10.17 8.40 3.18
N MET A 38 10.74 7.19 3.07
CA MET A 38 10.42 6.26 2.00
C MET A 38 8.94 5.86 2.03
N ALA A 39 8.39 5.54 3.20
CA ALA A 39 6.98 5.19 3.35
C ALA A 39 6.06 6.37 2.98
N ALA A 40 6.38 7.58 3.44
CA ALA A 40 5.64 8.79 3.12
C ALA A 40 5.70 9.13 1.62
N THR A 41 6.87 8.98 1.00
CA THR A 41 7.08 9.19 -0.44
C THR A 41 6.33 8.14 -1.26
N TYR A 42 6.39 6.88 -0.87
CA TYR A 42 5.64 5.80 -1.52
C TYR A 42 4.13 6.02 -1.41
N TRP A 43 3.66 6.48 -0.25
CA TRP A 43 2.25 6.83 -0.04
C TRP A 43 1.84 8.01 -0.92
N TYR A 44 2.62 9.10 -0.91
CA TYR A 44 2.38 10.28 -1.74
C TYR A 44 2.36 9.94 -3.24
N LEU A 45 3.33 9.17 -3.73
CA LEU A 45 3.41 8.72 -5.12
C LEU A 45 2.27 7.77 -5.49
N SER A 46 1.81 6.92 -4.56
CA SER A 46 0.66 6.03 -4.80
C SER A 46 -0.65 6.77 -5.03
N PHE A 47 -0.74 8.03 -4.59
CA PHE A 47 -1.93 8.89 -4.76
C PHE A 47 -1.70 10.11 -5.67
N HIS A 48 -0.50 10.27 -6.22
CA HIS A 48 -0.20 11.42 -7.08
C HIS A 48 -1.08 11.38 -8.34
N GLY A 49 -1.95 12.39 -8.49
CA GLY A 49 -2.94 12.47 -9.57
C GLY A 49 -4.18 11.59 -9.42
N ARG A 50 -4.37 10.90 -8.30
CA ARG A 50 -5.54 10.03 -8.05
C ARG A 50 -6.39 10.59 -6.91
N PRO A 51 -7.71 10.76 -7.09
CA PRO A 51 -8.57 11.25 -6.03
C PRO A 51 -8.60 10.25 -4.86
N LEU A 52 -8.14 10.72 -3.69
CA LEU A 52 -8.00 9.94 -2.46
C LEU A 52 -9.35 9.43 -1.94
N ILE A 53 -10.37 10.30 -1.89
CA ILE A 53 -11.68 9.98 -1.32
C ILE A 53 -12.40 8.87 -2.12
N PRO A 54 -12.55 8.95 -3.46
CA PRO A 54 -13.12 7.88 -4.26
C PRO A 54 -12.33 6.58 -4.18
N SER A 55 -10.99 6.66 -4.15
CA SER A 55 -10.14 5.48 -4.00
C SER A 55 -10.33 4.80 -2.63
N MET A 56 -10.50 5.57 -1.54
CA MET A 56 -10.79 5.02 -0.22
C MET A 56 -12.19 4.42 -0.12
N ARG A 57 -13.21 5.07 -0.72
CA ARG A 57 -14.57 4.51 -0.79
C ARG A 57 -14.59 3.21 -1.57
N LEU A 58 -13.98 3.19 -2.76
CA LEU A 58 -13.80 2.00 -3.58
C LEU A 58 -13.19 0.84 -2.79
N ARG A 59 -12.09 1.09 -2.05
CA ARG A 59 -11.44 0.08 -1.21
C ARG A 59 -12.36 -0.45 -0.12
N ARG A 60 -13.15 0.41 0.52
CA ARG A 60 -14.11 -0.01 1.56
C ARG A 60 -15.25 -0.83 0.95
N THR A 61 -15.81 -0.40 -0.17
CA THR A 61 -16.91 -1.10 -0.86
C THR A 61 -16.48 -2.49 -1.35
N LEU A 62 -15.25 -2.61 -1.89
CA LEU A 62 -14.72 -3.90 -2.35
C LEU A 62 -14.26 -4.82 -1.21
N ARG A 63 -14.05 -4.27 -0.01
CA ARG A 63 -13.60 -5.02 1.16
C ARG A 63 -14.81 -5.54 1.93
N ILE A 64 -15.22 -6.76 1.59
CA ILE A 64 -16.22 -7.49 2.37
C ILE A 64 -15.53 -8.13 3.58
N TRP A 65 -16.19 -8.03 4.74
CA TRP A 65 -15.89 -8.87 5.90
C TRP A 65 -16.47 -10.25 5.60
N THR A 66 -15.67 -11.14 5.03
CA THR A 66 -16.12 -12.48 4.67
C THR A 66 -16.18 -13.36 5.91
N ASN A 67 -17.21 -14.21 6.00
CA ASN A 67 -17.35 -15.21 7.03
C ASN A 67 -16.33 -16.34 6.74
N PRO A 68 -15.39 -16.65 7.65
CA PRO A 68 -14.25 -17.56 7.39
C PRO A 68 -14.63 -19.03 7.14
N GLU A 69 -15.92 -19.38 7.21
CA GLU A 69 -16.40 -20.76 7.14
C GLU A 69 -16.67 -21.27 5.71
N THR A 70 -16.90 -20.37 4.74
CA THR A 70 -17.41 -20.77 3.39
C THR A 70 -16.39 -20.60 2.27
N ASP A 71 -15.50 -19.62 2.37
CA ASP A 71 -14.43 -19.38 1.40
C ASP A 71 -13.10 -19.68 2.07
N GLY A 72 -12.18 -20.35 1.35
CA GLY A 72 -10.84 -20.61 1.85
C GLY A 72 -10.20 -19.31 2.36
N ALA A 73 -10.04 -19.18 3.68
CA ALA A 73 -9.66 -17.93 4.36
C ALA A 73 -8.44 -17.22 3.74
N ASN A 74 -7.54 -18.00 3.13
CA ASN A 74 -6.34 -17.52 2.47
C ASN A 74 -6.59 -16.78 1.14
N SER A 75 -7.54 -17.21 0.30
CA SER A 75 -7.81 -16.54 -0.98
C SER A 75 -8.49 -15.19 -0.76
N VAL A 76 -9.44 -15.16 0.17
CA VAL A 76 -10.17 -13.95 0.58
C VAL A 76 -9.24 -12.92 1.19
N MET A 77 -8.35 -13.34 2.11
CA MET A 77 -7.38 -12.43 2.71
C MET A 77 -6.44 -11.86 1.66
N ALA A 78 -5.96 -12.69 0.74
CA ALA A 78 -5.13 -12.23 -0.39
C ALA A 78 -5.88 -11.25 -1.31
N ALA A 79 -7.16 -11.51 -1.60
CA ALA A 79 -8.00 -10.59 -2.39
C ALA A 79 -8.19 -9.26 -1.68
N ASN A 80 -8.46 -9.25 -0.37
CA ASN A 80 -8.60 -8.02 0.43
C ASN A 80 -7.30 -7.20 0.49
N VAL A 81 -6.16 -7.89 0.59
CA VAL A 81 -4.84 -7.26 0.55
C VAL A 81 -4.57 -6.65 -0.83
N ALA A 82 -4.89 -7.36 -1.92
CA ALA A 82 -4.78 -6.82 -3.27
C ALA A 82 -5.70 -5.60 -3.45
N ILE A 83 -6.98 -5.70 -3.08
CA ILE A 83 -7.96 -4.61 -3.14
C ILE A 83 -7.50 -3.36 -2.39
N SER A 84 -6.66 -3.48 -1.36
CA SER A 84 -6.08 -2.32 -0.66
C SER A 84 -5.23 -1.41 -1.58
N GLY A 85 -4.77 -1.93 -2.71
CA GLY A 85 -4.11 -1.16 -3.78
C GLY A 85 -5.05 -0.63 -4.85
N ALA A 86 -6.37 -0.81 -4.73
CA ALA A 86 -7.33 -0.30 -5.69
C ALA A 86 -7.32 1.23 -5.73
N THR A 87 -7.45 1.79 -6.92
CA THR A 87 -7.46 3.24 -7.14
C THR A 87 -8.45 3.63 -8.20
N VAL A 88 -9.05 4.80 -8.01
CA VAL A 88 -9.83 5.50 -9.02
C VAL A 88 -8.94 6.58 -9.63
N GLU A 89 -8.97 6.70 -10.95
CA GLU A 89 -8.36 7.79 -11.70
C GLU A 89 -9.48 8.54 -12.41
N LEU A 90 -9.61 9.84 -12.12
CA LEU A 90 -10.61 10.71 -12.73
C LEU A 90 -9.91 11.64 -13.72
N SER A 91 -10.33 11.56 -14.98
CA SER A 91 -10.00 12.50 -16.03
C SER A 91 -11.29 13.14 -16.55
N GLN A 92 -11.21 14.31 -17.20
CA GLN A 92 -12.35 15.18 -17.53
C GLN A 92 -13.53 14.48 -18.24
N ARG A 93 -13.27 13.38 -18.96
CA ARG A 93 -14.29 12.57 -19.66
C ARG A 93 -14.18 11.07 -19.39
N LYS A 94 -13.32 10.66 -18.46
CA LYS A 94 -12.99 9.25 -18.26
C LYS A 94 -12.73 8.93 -16.81
N VAL A 95 -13.41 7.91 -16.29
CA VAL A 95 -13.11 7.28 -15.00
C VAL A 95 -12.38 5.98 -15.28
N ILE A 96 -11.25 5.75 -14.62
CA ILE A 96 -10.54 4.47 -14.70
C ILE A 96 -10.41 3.92 -13.29
N ILE A 97 -11.08 2.81 -13.05
CA ILE A 97 -10.97 2.04 -11.81
C ILE A 97 -9.94 0.95 -12.06
N ARG A 98 -8.89 0.93 -11.26
CA ARG A 98 -7.83 -0.09 -11.32
C ARG A 98 -7.83 -0.88 -10.02
N VAL A 99 -8.05 -2.18 -10.12
CA VAL A 99 -7.98 -3.10 -8.98
C VAL A 99 -6.85 -4.10 -9.25
N PRO A 100 -5.77 -4.09 -8.46
CA PRO A 100 -4.70 -5.05 -8.65
C PRO A 100 -5.19 -6.44 -8.24
N VAL A 101 -4.66 -7.47 -8.91
CA VAL A 101 -5.00 -8.89 -8.64
C VAL A 101 -3.85 -9.64 -7.97
N LYS A 102 -2.79 -8.92 -7.60
CA LYS A 102 -1.65 -9.44 -6.87
C LYS A 102 -1.18 -8.44 -5.83
N THR A 103 -0.59 -8.96 -4.76
CA THR A 103 0.09 -8.13 -3.77
C THR A 103 1.50 -7.78 -4.23
N TRP A 104 2.09 -6.70 -3.68
CA TRP A 104 3.44 -6.25 -4.01
C TRP A 104 4.54 -7.29 -3.73
N TRP A 105 4.34 -8.19 -2.75
CA TRP A 105 5.25 -9.31 -2.46
C TRP A 105 4.95 -10.60 -3.25
N GLN A 106 3.89 -10.65 -4.06
CA GLN A 106 3.54 -11.84 -4.85
C GLN A 106 4.09 -11.75 -6.27
N PHE A 107 4.89 -12.76 -6.64
CA PHE A 107 5.49 -12.87 -7.97
C PHE A 107 4.44 -13.16 -9.06
N SER A 108 3.41 -13.96 -8.76
CA SER A 108 2.31 -14.27 -9.69
C SER A 108 0.94 -14.16 -9.02
N PRO A 109 -0.08 -13.57 -9.68
CA PRO A 109 -1.45 -13.58 -9.19
C PRO A 109 -2.03 -15.00 -9.20
N SER A 110 -2.58 -15.45 -8.06
CA SER A 110 -3.36 -16.69 -8.00
C SER A 110 -4.63 -16.56 -8.85
N ALA A 111 -4.96 -17.59 -9.63
CA ALA A 111 -6.17 -17.61 -10.46
C ALA A 111 -7.43 -17.40 -9.60
N THR A 112 -7.48 -17.99 -8.40
CA THR A 112 -8.56 -17.84 -7.42
C THR A 112 -8.74 -16.39 -7.00
N VAL A 113 -7.65 -15.70 -6.60
CA VAL A 113 -7.72 -14.28 -6.17
C VAL A 113 -8.23 -13.39 -7.29
N ARG A 114 -7.82 -13.65 -8.54
CA ARG A 114 -8.31 -12.91 -9.70
C ARG A 114 -9.80 -13.15 -9.91
N GLN A 115 -10.27 -14.39 -9.77
CA GLN A 115 -11.66 -14.74 -9.91
C GLN A 115 -12.51 -14.09 -8.81
N ASP A 116 -12.09 -14.18 -7.56
CA ASP A 116 -12.78 -13.55 -6.42
C ASP A 116 -12.92 -12.02 -6.62
N ILE A 117 -11.86 -11.35 -7.08
CA ILE A 117 -11.91 -9.91 -7.34
C ILE A 117 -12.83 -9.61 -8.53
N ARG A 118 -12.83 -10.44 -9.58
CA ARG A 118 -13.74 -10.27 -10.72
C ARG A 118 -15.19 -10.41 -10.28
N GLU A 119 -15.53 -11.46 -9.54
CA GLU A 119 -16.89 -11.70 -9.07
C GLU A 119 -17.40 -10.53 -8.20
N ARG A 120 -16.52 -9.94 -7.38
CA ARG A 120 -16.84 -8.72 -6.62
C ARG A 120 -17.12 -7.51 -7.52
N LEU A 121 -16.30 -7.31 -8.55
CA LEU A 121 -16.47 -6.23 -9.52
C LEU A 121 -17.71 -6.40 -10.39
N GLU A 122 -18.11 -7.64 -10.66
CA GLU A 122 -19.32 -7.97 -11.43
C GLU A 122 -20.57 -8.11 -10.55
N SER A 123 -20.41 -8.05 -9.22
CA SER A 123 -21.53 -8.15 -8.29
C SER A 123 -22.50 -6.99 -8.46
N LYS A 124 -23.81 -7.29 -8.37
CA LYS A 124 -24.86 -6.29 -8.53
C LYS A 124 -24.70 -5.11 -7.56
N GLY A 125 -24.40 -5.38 -6.29
CA GLY A 125 -24.19 -4.32 -5.31
C GLY A 125 -23.01 -3.39 -5.62
N PHE A 126 -21.97 -3.91 -6.30
CA PHE A 126 -20.87 -3.07 -6.76
C PHE A 126 -21.24 -2.26 -8.02
N GLN A 127 -22.00 -2.84 -8.94
CA GLN A 127 -22.54 -2.12 -10.10
C GLN A 127 -23.45 -0.97 -9.67
N ASP A 128 -24.37 -1.22 -8.72
CA ASP A 128 -25.24 -0.19 -8.13
C ASP A 128 -24.41 0.93 -7.47
N TYR A 129 -23.30 0.58 -6.79
CA TYR A 129 -22.36 1.56 -6.25
C TYR A 129 -21.68 2.41 -7.35
N LEU A 130 -21.26 1.79 -8.46
CA LEU A 130 -20.65 2.51 -9.57
C LEU A 130 -21.61 3.51 -10.22
N GLU A 131 -22.87 3.11 -10.42
CA GLU A 131 -23.92 3.97 -10.95
C GLU A 131 -24.23 5.14 -10.01
N ALA A 132 -24.23 4.90 -8.69
CA ALA A 132 -24.48 5.94 -7.69
C ALA A 132 -23.31 6.93 -7.53
N GLU A 133 -22.06 6.45 -7.52
CA GLU A 133 -20.88 7.30 -7.34
C GLU A 133 -20.49 8.03 -8.64
N PHE A 134 -20.79 7.45 -9.80
CA PHE A 134 -20.43 8.00 -11.12
C PHE A 134 -21.63 8.04 -12.10
N PRO A 135 -22.73 8.74 -11.78
CA PRO A 135 -24.00 8.67 -12.52
C PRO A 135 -23.93 9.20 -13.95
N ASN A 136 -22.90 10.00 -14.28
CA ASN A 136 -22.70 10.59 -15.60
C ASN A 136 -21.75 9.78 -16.50
N TYR A 137 -21.33 8.58 -16.09
CA TYR A 137 -20.37 7.77 -16.82
C TYR A 137 -20.97 6.41 -17.15
N VAL A 138 -20.84 5.99 -18.41
CA VAL A 138 -21.22 4.64 -18.83
C VAL A 138 -20.05 3.70 -18.56
N MET A 139 -20.23 2.77 -17.64
CA MET A 139 -19.19 1.84 -17.21
C MET A 139 -19.02 0.69 -18.20
N SER A 140 -17.77 0.41 -18.57
CA SER A 140 -17.38 -0.74 -19.39
C SER A 140 -17.35 -2.03 -18.57
N PRO A 141 -17.49 -3.20 -19.19
CA PRO A 141 -17.25 -4.48 -18.50
C PRO A 141 -15.81 -4.57 -17.97
N VAL A 142 -15.62 -5.45 -16.98
CA VAL A 142 -14.32 -5.69 -16.33
C VAL A 142 -13.32 -6.23 -17.35
N ARG A 143 -12.22 -5.52 -17.56
CA ARG A 143 -11.11 -5.94 -18.45
C ARG A 143 -9.93 -6.47 -17.64
N ASN A 144 -9.28 -7.50 -18.15
CA ASN A 144 -8.13 -8.12 -17.52
C ASN A 144 -6.83 -7.72 -18.23
N HIS A 145 -5.88 -7.15 -17.49
CA HIS A 145 -4.55 -6.77 -17.98
C HIS A 145 -3.43 -7.58 -17.30
N GLY A 146 -3.75 -8.76 -16.78
CA GLY A 146 -2.83 -9.69 -16.13
C GLY A 146 -2.48 -9.30 -14.69
N LYS A 147 -1.96 -8.08 -14.49
CA LYS A 147 -1.57 -7.53 -13.17
C LYS A 147 -2.70 -6.79 -12.44
N TYR A 148 -3.71 -6.33 -13.19
CA TYR A 148 -4.86 -5.59 -12.68
C TYR A 148 -6.11 -5.90 -13.50
N LEU A 149 -7.26 -5.75 -12.85
CA LEU A 149 -8.58 -5.63 -13.48
C LEU A 149 -8.94 -4.16 -13.59
N THR A 150 -9.56 -3.77 -14.69
CA THR A 150 -9.98 -2.39 -14.96
C THR A 150 -11.45 -2.30 -15.31
N ILE A 151 -12.09 -1.24 -14.83
CA ILE A 151 -13.40 -0.76 -15.28
C ILE A 151 -13.19 0.67 -15.76
N THR A 152 -13.72 0.99 -16.94
CA THR A 152 -13.60 2.32 -17.54
C THR A 152 -14.98 2.93 -17.70
N GLY A 153 -15.20 4.11 -17.14
CA GLY A 153 -16.38 4.92 -17.38
C GLY A 153 -16.07 6.01 -18.40
N GLU A 154 -16.90 6.17 -19.43
CA GLU A 154 -16.78 7.28 -20.41
C GLU A 154 -18.06 8.13 -20.39
N ARG A 155 -17.89 9.44 -20.57
CA ARG A 155 -18.96 10.46 -20.58
C ARG A 155 -19.03 11.18 -21.92
#